data_AF-A0AAE0TEY4-F1
#
_entry.id   AF-A0AAE0TEY4-F1
#
_cell.length_a   1.000
_cell.length_b   1.000
_cell.length_c   1.000
_cell.angle_alpha   90.00
_cell.angle_beta   90.00
_cell.angle_gamma   90.00
#
_symmetry.space_group_name_H-M   'P 1'
#
loop_
_entity.id
_entity.type
_entity.pdbx_description
1 polymer ?
#
loop_
_entity_poly.entity_id
_entity_poly.type
_entity_poly.pdbx_seq_one_letter_code
_entity_poly.pdbx_strand_id
1 'polypeptide(L)'
;MAESSNLQEDHTLSELMQWRSQSDNHGRRSTRQVTVDNKCRRVNWTVNFNSTYLRFIHSPKEANVFYCLGECPFPLNWTESTNHSLLQSYSHQHKQTDVKQPCCVPTRLSCLDVEYYLGRNKTSMCIEDLVVEECGCL
;
A
#
# COMPACT_ATOMS: atom_id res chain seq x y z
N MET A 1 -32.31 -12.71 36.80
CA MET A 1 -32.16 -13.40 35.50
C MET A 1 -31.31 -12.47 34.64
N ALA A 2 -30.10 -12.93 34.31
CA ALA A 2 -29.09 -12.42 33.36
C ALA A 2 -28.96 -10.90 33.08
N GLU A 3 -28.03 -10.24 33.77
CA GLU A 3 -27.20 -9.15 33.22
C GLU A 3 -25.74 -9.60 33.37
N SER A 4 -25.16 -10.18 32.32
CA SER A 4 -23.79 -10.72 32.37
C SER A 4 -23.03 -10.60 31.06
N SER A 5 -23.64 -10.02 30.02
CA SER A 5 -23.06 -9.99 28.66
C SER A 5 -22.35 -8.68 28.30
N ASN A 6 -22.36 -7.65 29.17
CA ASN A 6 -21.96 -6.29 28.77
C ASN A 6 -20.52 -5.88 29.17
N LEU A 7 -19.84 -6.62 30.06
CA LEU A 7 -18.49 -6.25 30.52
C LEU A 7 -17.40 -6.61 29.51
N GLN A 8 -17.56 -7.71 28.76
CA GLN A 8 -16.58 -8.15 27.77
C GLN A 8 -16.52 -7.20 26.55
N GLU A 9 -17.66 -6.61 26.15
CA GLU A 9 -17.77 -5.69 25.02
C GLU A 9 -17.09 -4.34 25.33
N ASP A 10 -17.22 -3.82 26.56
CA ASP A 10 -16.56 -2.57 26.98
C ASP A 10 -15.02 -2.68 27.04
N HIS A 11 -14.50 -3.84 27.44
CA HIS A 11 -13.04 -4.09 27.46
C HIS A 11 -12.45 -4.13 26.04
N THR A 12 -13.14 -4.76 25.08
CA THR A 12 -12.65 -4.84 23.70
C THR A 12 -12.67 -3.49 22.98
N LEU A 13 -13.69 -2.66 23.21
CA LEU A 13 -13.78 -1.32 22.61
C LEU A 13 -12.73 -0.36 23.17
N SER A 14 -12.43 -0.44 24.47
CA SER A 14 -11.37 0.36 25.09
C SER A 14 -9.97 -0.05 24.61
N GLU A 15 -9.71 -1.33 24.44
CA GLU A 15 -8.47 -1.85 23.82
C GLU A 15 -8.32 -1.37 22.36
N LEU A 16 -9.39 -1.42 21.56
CA LEU A 16 -9.40 -0.90 20.19
C LEU A 16 -9.10 0.61 20.13
N MET A 17 -9.72 1.40 21.01
CA MET A 17 -9.49 2.85 21.11
C MET A 17 -8.05 3.16 21.52
N GLN A 18 -7.51 2.42 22.49
CA GLN A 18 -6.14 2.60 22.97
C GLN A 18 -5.11 2.24 21.89
N TRP A 19 -5.38 1.22 21.08
CA TRP A 19 -4.52 0.85 19.97
C TRP A 19 -4.61 1.83 18.79
N ARG A 20 -5.80 2.36 18.45
CA ARG A 20 -5.91 3.47 17.48
C ARG A 20 -5.08 4.68 17.89
N SER A 21 -5.13 5.05 19.17
CA SER A 21 -4.31 6.15 19.70
C SER A 21 -2.80 5.88 19.62
N GLN A 22 -2.36 4.62 19.73
CA GLN A 22 -0.95 4.23 19.59
C GLN A 22 -0.46 4.32 18.14
N SER A 23 -1.28 3.91 17.16
CA SER A 23 -1.02 4.09 15.73
C SER A 23 -0.71 5.56 15.40
N ASP A 24 -1.54 6.48 15.88
CA ASP A 24 -1.41 7.91 15.56
C ASP A 24 -0.16 8.57 16.18
N ASN A 25 0.31 8.06 17.33
CA ASN A 25 1.45 8.63 18.06
C ASN A 25 2.81 8.09 17.59
N HIS A 26 2.88 6.86 17.04
CA HIS A 26 4.13 6.25 16.57
C HIS A 26 4.69 6.91 15.29
N GLY A 27 3.91 7.75 14.61
CA GLY A 27 4.38 8.58 13.50
C GLY A 27 5.34 9.72 13.89
N ARG A 28 5.49 10.04 15.19
CA ARG A 28 6.19 11.26 15.65
C ARG A 28 7.49 11.04 16.44
N ARG A 29 7.82 9.80 16.82
CA ARG A 29 9.01 9.48 17.64
C ARG A 29 9.94 8.50 16.91
N SER A 30 10.61 8.97 15.85
CA SER A 30 11.77 8.26 15.33
C SER A 30 13.02 9.11 15.55
N THR A 31 13.80 8.72 16.55
CA THR A 31 15.16 9.19 16.77
C THR A 31 15.97 8.90 15.50
N ARG A 32 16.63 9.93 14.98
CA ARG A 32 17.36 9.98 13.72
C ARG A 32 18.48 8.90 13.64
N GLN A 33 18.12 7.66 13.32
CA GLN A 33 19.02 6.67 12.75
C GLN A 33 18.66 6.54 11.27
N VAL A 34 19.65 6.75 10.40
CA VAL A 34 19.53 6.54 8.95
C VAL A 34 19.55 5.03 8.69
N THR A 35 18.52 4.33 9.16
CA THR A 35 18.07 3.08 8.55
C THR A 35 17.18 3.51 7.41
N VAL A 36 17.41 3.00 6.19
CA VAL A 36 16.44 3.13 5.10
C VAL A 36 15.08 2.75 5.68
N ASP A 37 14.14 3.69 5.71
CA ASP A 37 12.81 3.43 6.27
C ASP A 37 12.19 2.30 5.46
N ASN A 38 12.20 1.08 6.00
CA ASN A 38 11.70 -0.12 5.35
C ASN A 38 10.17 -0.15 5.32
N LYS A 39 9.49 0.91 5.79
CA LYS A 39 8.03 1.04 5.71
C LYS A 39 7.54 1.06 4.26
N CYS A 40 6.31 0.58 4.09
CA CYS A 40 5.61 0.61 2.81
C CYS A 40 5.63 2.00 2.19
N ARG A 41 6.17 2.08 0.97
CA ARG A 41 6.32 3.33 0.24
C ARG A 41 6.38 3.09 -1.26
N ARG A 42 6.17 4.17 -1.99
CA ARG A 42 6.37 4.22 -3.44
C ARG A 42 7.84 4.44 -3.77
N VAL A 43 8.38 3.65 -4.70
CA VAL A 43 9.78 3.69 -5.12
C VAL A 43 9.85 3.85 -6.64
N ASN A 44 10.85 4.60 -7.12
CA ASN A 44 11.09 4.77 -8.55
C ASN A 44 11.35 3.41 -9.22
N TRP A 45 10.64 3.16 -10.30
CA TRP A 45 10.91 2.07 -11.22
C TRP A 45 10.72 2.57 -12.64
N THR A 46 11.84 2.82 -13.28
CA THR A 46 11.88 3.30 -14.64
C THR A 46 11.95 2.13 -15.61
N VAL A 47 10.98 2.07 -16.53
CA VAL A 47 10.83 0.98 -17.49
C VAL A 47 11.14 1.49 -18.88
N ASN A 48 12.09 0.84 -19.56
CA ASN A 48 12.31 1.01 -20.99
C ASN A 48 11.36 0.09 -21.76
N PHE A 49 10.42 0.65 -22.50
CA PHE A 49 9.38 -0.13 -23.18
C PHE A 49 9.91 -0.97 -24.34
N ASN A 50 11.06 -0.62 -24.93
CA ASN A 50 11.64 -1.41 -26.02
C ASN A 50 12.06 -2.83 -25.55
N SER A 51 12.30 -3.03 -24.26
CA SER A 51 12.65 -4.32 -23.66
C SER A 51 11.48 -5.06 -23.02
N THR A 52 10.24 -4.62 -23.23
CA THR A 52 9.04 -5.25 -22.63
C THR A 52 8.04 -5.70 -23.69
N TYR A 53 6.94 -6.34 -23.24
CA TYR A 53 5.81 -6.66 -24.10
C TYR A 53 5.10 -5.40 -24.64
N LEU A 54 5.34 -4.22 -24.05
CA LEU A 54 4.81 -2.93 -24.48
C LEU A 54 5.71 -2.20 -25.51
N ARG A 55 6.65 -2.90 -26.16
CA ARG A 55 7.55 -2.33 -27.18
C ARG A 55 6.87 -1.64 -28.37
N PHE A 56 5.56 -1.82 -28.54
CA PHE A 56 4.78 -1.11 -29.55
C PHE A 56 4.68 0.40 -29.26
N ILE A 57 4.89 0.81 -28.01
CA ILE A 57 4.90 2.22 -27.61
C ILE A 57 6.07 2.93 -28.30
N HIS A 58 5.75 3.99 -29.04
CA HIS A 58 6.72 4.84 -29.71
C HIS A 58 7.15 6.00 -28.82
N SER A 59 6.23 6.59 -28.07
CA SER A 59 6.50 7.65 -27.10
C SER A 59 5.61 7.51 -25.87
N PRO A 60 6.12 7.68 -24.64
CA PRO A 60 7.54 7.77 -24.31
C PRO A 60 8.26 6.42 -24.50
N LYS A 61 9.58 6.43 -24.71
CA LYS A 61 10.38 5.19 -24.78
C LYS A 61 10.73 4.61 -23.41
N GLU A 62 10.71 5.47 -22.41
CA GLU A 62 11.00 5.14 -21.03
C GLU A 62 10.08 5.98 -20.13
N ALA A 63 9.54 5.37 -19.08
CA ALA A 63 8.73 6.07 -18.09
C ALA A 63 8.97 5.50 -16.69
N ASN A 64 8.94 6.37 -15.68
CA ASN A 64 8.90 5.94 -14.28
C ASN A 64 7.47 5.54 -13.93
N VAL A 65 7.23 4.24 -13.85
CA VAL A 65 5.92 3.66 -13.50
C VAL A 65 5.79 3.40 -12.01
N PHE A 66 6.89 3.51 -11.27
CA PHE A 66 7.00 3.27 -9.84
C PHE A 66 6.57 1.85 -9.43
N TYR A 67 6.89 1.47 -8.20
CA TYR A 67 6.39 0.25 -7.57
C TYR A 67 6.30 0.45 -6.06
N CYS A 68 5.57 -0.44 -5.40
CA CYS A 68 5.45 -0.44 -3.95
C CYS A 68 6.48 -1.39 -3.33
N LEU A 69 7.18 -0.91 -2.32
CA LEU A 69 8.19 -1.67 -1.60
C LEU A 69 8.14 -1.30 -0.12
N GLY A 70 8.35 -2.32 0.72
CA GLY A 70 8.50 -2.16 2.17
C GLY A 70 7.63 -3.14 2.95
N GLU A 71 7.74 -3.02 4.26
CA GLU A 71 7.03 -3.81 5.26
C GLU A 71 5.81 -3.04 5.78
N CYS A 72 4.87 -3.80 6.32
CA CYS A 72 3.63 -3.33 6.91
C CYS A 72 3.59 -3.70 8.40
N PRO A 73 4.47 -3.10 9.24
CA PRO A 73 4.59 -3.47 10.63
C PRO A 73 3.37 -3.00 11.43
N PHE A 74 3.04 -3.77 12.47
CA PHE A 74 2.04 -3.36 13.45
C PHE A 74 2.60 -2.24 14.37
N PRO A 75 1.82 -1.21 14.73
CA PRO A 75 0.46 -0.92 14.26
C PRO A 75 0.45 -0.22 12.89
N LEU A 76 -0.53 -0.55 12.04
CA LEU A 76 -0.78 0.16 10.79
C LEU A 76 -1.51 1.48 11.02
N ASN A 77 -1.30 2.45 10.12
CA ASN A 77 -2.06 3.69 10.11
C ASN A 77 -3.55 3.40 9.83
N TRP A 78 -4.41 3.70 10.81
CA TRP A 78 -5.84 3.45 10.72
C TRP A 78 -6.54 4.20 9.58
N THR A 79 -6.09 5.41 9.23
CA THR A 79 -6.74 6.22 8.17
C THR A 79 -6.37 5.79 6.77
N GLU A 80 -5.28 5.05 6.62
CA GLU A 80 -4.71 4.64 5.31
C GLU A 80 -4.86 3.14 5.05
N SER A 81 -5.42 2.39 6.00
CA SER A 81 -5.54 0.92 5.93
C SER A 81 -6.99 0.48 5.99
N THR A 82 -7.31 -0.65 5.36
CA THR A 82 -8.64 -1.26 5.52
C THR A 82 -8.78 -1.94 6.87
N ASN A 83 -10.01 -2.06 7.37
CA ASN A 83 -10.29 -2.83 8.60
C ASN A 83 -9.74 -4.26 8.53
N HIS A 84 -9.73 -4.88 7.34
CA HIS A 84 -9.17 -6.22 7.15
C HIS A 84 -7.66 -6.23 7.38
N SER A 85 -6.92 -5.30 6.78
CA SER A 85 -5.47 -5.20 6.91
C SER A 85 -5.06 -4.84 8.35
N LEU A 86 -5.87 -4.02 9.02
CA LEU A 86 -5.72 -3.71 10.44
C LEU A 86 -5.89 -4.97 11.33
N LEU A 87 -6.95 -5.75 11.10
CA LEU A 87 -7.19 -7.00 11.82
C LEU A 87 -6.13 -8.07 11.50
N GLN A 88 -5.69 -8.16 10.25
CA GLN A 88 -4.65 -9.08 9.81
C GLN A 88 -3.31 -8.74 10.45
N SER A 89 -2.91 -7.46 10.47
CA SER A 89 -1.70 -6.99 11.15
C SER A 89 -1.75 -7.29 12.65
N TYR A 90 -2.89 -7.05 13.30
CA TYR A 90 -3.10 -7.40 14.71
C TYR A 90 -2.93 -8.91 14.95
N SER A 91 -3.62 -9.73 14.16
CA SER A 91 -3.61 -11.20 14.28
C SER A 91 -2.20 -11.77 14.07
N HIS A 92 -1.46 -11.23 13.09
CA HIS A 92 -0.08 -11.59 12.81
C HIS A 92 0.84 -11.26 14.00
N GLN A 93 0.79 -10.02 14.49
CA GLN A 93 1.63 -9.55 15.60
C GLN A 93 1.41 -10.35 16.88
N HIS A 94 0.15 -10.69 17.18
CA HIS A 94 -0.23 -11.40 18.40
C HIS A 94 -0.27 -12.93 18.24
N LYS A 95 0.15 -13.45 17.07
CA LYS A 95 0.19 -14.89 16.77
C LYS A 95 -1.13 -15.60 17.06
N GLN A 96 -2.26 -14.91 16.86
CA GLN A 96 -3.59 -15.49 17.09
C GLN A 96 -3.91 -16.57 16.05
N THR A 97 -3.34 -16.44 14.85
CA THR A 97 -3.46 -17.35 13.71
C THR A 97 -2.15 -17.35 12.92
N ASP A 98 -1.92 -18.31 12.02
CA ASP A 98 -0.75 -18.31 11.11
C ASP A 98 -0.96 -17.40 9.88
N VAL A 99 -1.61 -16.25 10.09
CA VAL A 99 -1.74 -15.24 9.05
C VAL A 99 -0.42 -14.49 8.87
N LYS A 100 -0.10 -14.13 7.62
CA LYS A 100 1.06 -13.31 7.30
C LYS A 100 0.74 -11.83 7.50
N GLN A 101 1.77 -11.02 7.63
CA GLN A 101 1.63 -9.56 7.59
C GLN A 101 0.94 -9.11 6.29
N PRO A 102 0.19 -7.99 6.31
CA PRO A 102 -0.32 -7.35 5.10
C PRO A 102 0.80 -7.01 4.11
N CYS A 103 0.46 -6.93 2.83
CA CYS A 103 1.43 -6.66 1.77
C CYS A 103 1.47 -5.16 1.43
N CYS A 104 2.65 -4.65 1.11
CA CYS A 104 2.79 -3.31 0.55
C CYS A 104 2.48 -3.34 -0.95
N VAL A 105 1.34 -2.77 -1.34
CA VAL A 105 0.79 -2.85 -2.70
C VAL A 105 0.31 -1.49 -3.20
N PRO A 106 0.15 -1.31 -4.53
CA PRO A 106 -0.48 -0.12 -5.08
C PRO A 106 -1.93 0.00 -4.60
N THR A 107 -2.30 1.17 -4.08
CA THR A 107 -3.68 1.50 -3.66
C THR A 107 -4.34 2.49 -4.60
N ARG A 108 -3.55 3.27 -5.34
CA ARG A 108 -4.01 4.09 -6.45
C ARG A 108 -3.05 3.98 -7.62
N LEU A 109 -3.59 3.70 -8.78
CA LEU A 109 -2.87 3.73 -10.05
C LEU A 109 -3.44 4.82 -10.95
N SER A 110 -2.60 5.34 -11.83
CA SER A 110 -2.98 6.27 -12.89
C SER A 110 -2.56 5.69 -14.25
N CYS A 111 -3.09 6.33 -15.29
CA CYS A 111 -2.81 5.95 -16.66
C CYS A 111 -1.55 6.64 -17.19
N LEU A 112 -0.84 5.98 -18.13
CA LEU A 112 0.23 6.61 -18.88
C LEU A 112 -0.24 6.92 -20.30
N ASP A 113 -0.19 8.20 -20.69
CA ASP A 113 -0.41 8.60 -22.08
C ASP A 113 0.74 8.11 -22.97
N VAL A 114 0.38 7.34 -23.99
CA VAL A 114 1.32 6.74 -24.92
C VAL A 114 0.92 7.02 -26.37
N GLU A 115 1.92 7.02 -27.24
CA GLU A 115 1.75 7.17 -28.67
C GLU A 115 2.34 5.95 -29.39
N TYR A 116 1.59 5.43 -30.36
CA TYR A 116 2.00 4.31 -31.19
C TYR A 116 1.52 4.52 -32.64
N TYR A 117 1.99 3.67 -33.57
CA TYR A 117 1.63 3.75 -34.98
C TYR A 117 0.80 2.55 -35.42
N LEU A 118 -0.33 2.83 -36.09
CA LEU A 118 -1.12 1.87 -36.84
C LEU A 118 -0.89 2.12 -38.34
N GLY A 119 0.04 1.38 -38.93
CA GLY A 119 0.53 1.67 -40.28
C GLY A 119 1.27 3.00 -40.32
N ARG A 120 0.74 4.00 -41.03
CA ARG A 120 1.29 5.37 -41.10
C ARG A 120 0.62 6.35 -40.14
N ASN A 121 -0.47 5.94 -39.49
CA ASN A 121 -1.24 6.83 -38.64
C ASN A 121 -0.70 6.77 -37.21
N LYS A 122 -0.44 7.94 -36.63
CA LYS A 122 -0.09 8.10 -35.23
C LYS A 122 -1.37 8.09 -34.39
N THR A 123 -1.38 7.28 -33.34
CA THR A 123 -2.50 7.15 -32.42
C THR A 123 -2.01 7.33 -30.99
N SER A 124 -2.80 8.03 -30.18
CA SER A 124 -2.55 8.21 -28.75
C SER A 124 -3.60 7.46 -27.94
N MET A 125 -3.21 6.88 -26.81
CA MET A 125 -4.11 6.27 -25.85
C MET A 125 -3.55 6.39 -24.43
N CYS A 126 -4.39 6.29 -23.42
CA CYS A 126 -3.93 6.09 -22.05
C CYS A 126 -3.95 4.59 -21.71
N ILE A 127 -2.81 4.07 -21.23
CA ILE A 127 -2.76 2.73 -20.64
C ILE A 127 -3.09 2.88 -19.15
N GLU A 128 -4.31 2.52 -18.78
CA GLU A 128 -4.80 2.51 -17.40
C GLU A 128 -4.00 1.54 -16.51
N ASP A 129 -4.04 1.79 -15.20
CA ASP A 129 -3.43 0.94 -14.17
C ASP A 129 -1.92 0.66 -14.36
N LEU A 130 -1.18 1.62 -14.92
CA LEU A 130 0.25 1.43 -15.21
C LEU A 130 1.16 2.15 -14.21
N VAL A 131 0.83 3.39 -13.81
CA VAL A 131 1.69 4.22 -12.97
C VAL A 131 1.19 4.18 -11.54
N VAL A 132 2.03 3.77 -10.59
CA VAL A 132 1.68 3.79 -9.17
C VAL A 132 1.70 5.24 -8.67
N GLU A 133 0.57 5.67 -8.10
CA GLU A 133 0.43 6.99 -7.45
C GLU A 133 0.58 6.88 -5.94
N GLU A 134 -0.04 5.85 -5.34
CA GLU A 134 -0.05 5.63 -3.90
C GLU A 134 0.18 4.15 -3.58
N CYS A 135 0.88 3.91 -2.47
CA CYS A 135 1.10 2.58 -1.89
C CYS A 135 0.43 2.51 -0.53
N GLY A 136 -0.02 1.33 -0.15
CA GLY A 136 -0.58 1.07 1.17
C GLY A 136 -0.45 -0.39 1.57
N CYS A 137 -0.80 -0.66 2.81
CA CYS A 137 -0.75 -2.00 3.40
C CYS A 137 -2.12 -2.67 3.28
N LEU A 138 -2.24 -3.67 2.40
CA LEU A 138 -3.47 -4.42 2.16
C LEU A 138 -3.36 -5.89 2.54
#